data_AF-A0A4S0NCR7-F1
#
_entry.id   AF-A0A4S0NCR7-F1
#
_cell.length_a   1.000
_cell.length_b   1.000
_cell.length_c   1.000
_cell.angle_alpha   90.00
_cell.angle_beta   90.00
_cell.angle_gamma   90.00
#
_symmetry.space_group_name_H-M   'P 1'
#
loop_
_entity.id
_entity.type
_entity.pdbx_description
1 polymer ?
#
loop_
_entity_poly.entity_id
_entity_poly.type
_entity_poly.pdbx_seq_one_letter_code
_entity_poly.pdbx_strand_id
1 'polypeptide(L)' 'MIRFVIILPIIVVTWLLLLKLISDLKKANIDWTGVAVIIGFITLAFWLRHVTGMG' A
#
# COMPACT_ATOMS: atom_id res chain seq x y z
N MET A 1 4.01 9.29 30.56
CA MET A 1 5.48 9.08 30.58
C MET A 1 5.84 7.63 30.22
N ILE A 2 5.44 6.60 30.99
CA ILE A 2 5.72 5.18 30.66
C ILE A 2 5.01 4.67 29.38
N ARG A 3 3.84 5.22 29.04
CA ARG A 3 3.06 4.83 27.86
C ARG A 3 3.82 5.03 26.56
N PHE A 4 4.61 6.10 26.43
CA PHE A 4 5.45 6.35 25.24
C PHE A 4 6.57 5.33 25.10
N VAL A 5 7.13 4.84 26.21
CA VAL A 5 8.20 3.83 26.23
C VAL A 5 7.73 2.49 25.68
N ILE A 6 6.43 2.17 25.80
CA ILE A 6 5.83 0.95 25.26
C ILE A 6 5.33 1.17 23.82
N ILE A 7 4.73 2.33 23.55
CA ILE A 7 4.15 2.65 22.23
C ILE A 7 5.23 2.83 21.16
N LEU A 8 6.37 3.46 21.48
CA LEU A 8 7.48 3.65 20.56
C LEU A 8 8.01 2.33 19.95
N PRO A 9 8.41 1.33 20.73
CA PRO A 9 8.89 0.07 20.17
C PRO A 9 7.81 -0.68 19.42
N ILE A 10 6.54 -0.59 19.84
CA ILE A 10 5.42 -1.17 19.08
C ILE A 10 5.33 -0.53 17.69
N ILE A 11 5.33 0.80 17.62
CA ILE A 11 5.29 1.52 16.33
C ILE A 11 6.47 1.12 15.45
N VAL A 12 7.67 1.06 16.02
CA VAL A 12 8.88 0.68 15.28
C VAL A 12 8.78 -0.76 14.77
N VAL A 13 8.34 -1.70 15.60
CA VAL A 13 8.16 -3.10 15.20
C VAL A 13 7.09 -3.23 14.12
N THR A 14 5.94 -2.57 14.30
CA THR A 14 4.88 -2.54 13.29
C THR A 14 5.38 -1.97 11.97
N TRP A 15 6.18 -0.90 12.01
CA TRP A 15 6.79 -0.31 10.81
C TRP A 15 7.76 -1.27 10.12
N LEU A 16 8.63 -1.93 10.88
CA LEU A 16 9.57 -2.92 10.34
C LEU A 16 8.84 -4.11 9.72
N LEU A 17 7.76 -4.58 10.33
CA LEU A 17 6.92 -5.65 9.79
C LEU A 17 6.23 -5.22 8.49
N LEU A 18 5.74 -3.97 8.41
CA LEU A 18 5.20 -3.39 7.17
C LEU A 18 6.23 -3.34 6.05
N LEU A 19 7.43 -2.82 6.34
CA LEU A 19 8.52 -2.78 5.35
C LEU A 19 8.92 -4.18 4.88
N LYS A 20 8.97 -5.14 5.80
CA LYS A 20 9.27 -6.53 5.49
C LYS A 20 8.19 -7.15 4.61
N LEU A 21 6.91 -6.92 4.92
CA LEU A 21 5.79 -7.38 4.10
C LEU A 21 5.87 -6.80 2.68
N ILE A 22 6.16 -5.50 2.54
CA ILE A 22 6.35 -4.88 1.21
C ILE A 22 7.53 -5.50 0.47
N SER A 23 8.64 -5.76 1.15
CA SER A 23 9.81 -6.41 0.56
C SER A 23 9.50 -7.86 0.16
N ASP A 24 8.76 -8.60 0.98
CA ASP A 24 8.42 -10.00 0.73
C ASP A 24 7.41 -10.10 -0.40
N LEU A 25 6.45 -9.19 -0.48
CA LEU A 25 5.58 -9.04 -1.64
C LEU A 25 6.43 -8.75 -2.89
N LYS A 26 7.34 -7.77 -2.85
CA LYS A 26 8.20 -7.45 -4.00
C LYS A 26 9.08 -8.62 -4.45
N LYS A 27 9.55 -9.45 -3.51
CA LYS A 27 10.37 -10.63 -3.78
C LYS A 27 9.55 -11.86 -4.17
N ALA A 28 8.29 -11.93 -3.75
CA ALA A 28 7.39 -12.96 -4.21
C ALA A 28 7.25 -12.83 -5.73
N ASN A 29 7.11 -13.98 -6.40
CA ASN A 29 6.91 -14.08 -7.85
C ASN A 29 5.50 -13.60 -8.23
N ILE A 30 5.20 -12.37 -7.85
CA ILE A 30 3.98 -11.64 -8.15
C ILE A 30 4.29 -10.84 -9.41
N ASP A 31 3.42 -10.94 -10.40
CA ASP A 31 3.52 -10.10 -11.59
C ASP A 31 3.11 -8.66 -11.25
N TRP A 32 4.09 -7.89 -10.79
CA TRP A 32 3.95 -6.47 -10.49
C TRP A 32 3.54 -5.65 -11.72
N THR A 33 3.80 -6.15 -12.93
CA THR A 33 3.36 -5.52 -14.19
C THR A 33 1.85 -5.65 -14.33
N GLY A 34 1.31 -6.86 -14.18
CA GLY A 34 -0.13 -7.10 -14.19
C GLY A 34 -0.87 -6.33 -13.10
N VAL A 35 -0.32 -6.28 -11.88
CA VAL A 35 -0.89 -5.49 -10.78
C VAL A 35 -0.89 -3.99 -11.11
N ALA A 36 0.20 -3.46 -11.65
CA ALA A 36 0.29 -2.05 -12.04
C ALA A 36 -0.71 -1.70 -13.16
N VAL A 37 -0.91 -2.60 -14.12
CA VAL A 37 -1.89 -2.42 -15.20
C VAL A 37 -3.32 -2.37 -14.64
N ILE A 38 -3.68 -3.28 -13.74
CA ILE A 38 -5.02 -3.30 -13.11
C ILE A 38 -5.25 -2.03 -12.30
N ILE A 39 -4.28 -1.62 -11.46
CA ILE A 39 -4.38 -0.39 -10.67
C ILE A 39 -4.52 0.82 -11.61
N GLY A 40 -3.70 0.90 -12.65
CA GLY A 40 -3.77 1.96 -13.65
C GLY A 40 -5.14 2.03 -14.34
N PHE A 41 -5.72 0.89 -14.70
CA PHE A 41 -7.04 0.81 -15.30
C PHE A 41 -8.13 1.30 -14.33
N ILE A 42 -8.09 0.86 -13.07
CA ILE A 42 -9.02 1.30 -12.03
C ILE A 42 -8.89 2.81 -11.81
N THR A 43 -7.67 3.31 -11.62
CA THR A 43 -7.42 4.74 -11.44
C THR A 43 -7.91 5.55 -12.64
N LEU A 44 -7.69 5.06 -13.86
CA LEU A 44 -8.18 5.72 -15.07
C LEU A 44 -9.71 5.73 -15.12
N ALA A 45 -10.37 4.64 -14.75
CA ALA A 45 -11.83 4.57 -14.69
C ALA A 45 -12.41 5.58 -13.67
N PHE A 46 -11.82 5.66 -12.48
CA PHE A 46 -12.21 6.66 -11.47
C PHE A 46 -11.92 8.10 -11.92
N TRP A 47 -10.78 8.31 -12.58
CA TRP A 47 -10.42 9.61 -13.14
C TRP A 47 -11.40 10.04 -14.24
N LEU A 48 -11.74 9.14 -15.16
CA LEU A 48 -12.74 9.39 -16.19
C LEU A 48 -14.10 9.69 -15.58
N ARG A 49 -14.53 8.92 -14.57
CA ARG A 49 -15.76 9.21 -13.82
C ARG A 49 -15.73 10.61 -13.18
N HIS A 50 -14.61 10.98 -12.57
CA HIS A 50 -14.44 12.29 -11.94
C HIS A 50 -14.47 13.44 -12.95
N VAL A 51 -13.76 13.28 -14.08
CA VAL A 51 -13.63 14.32 -15.11
C VAL A 51 -14.90 14.45 -15.96
N THR A 52 -15.58 13.34 -16.25
CA THR A 52 -16.80 13.35 -17.08
C THR A 52 -18.08 13.59 -16.28
N GLY A 53 -18.03 13.51 -14.94
CA GLY A 53 -19.21 13.66 -14.09
C GLY A 53 -20.24 12.54 -14.23
N MET A 54 -19.95 11.48 -14.99
CA MET A 54 -20.81 10.29 -15.09
C MET A 54 -20.64 9.44 -13.85
N GLY A 55 -21.44 9.75 -12.83
CA GLY A 55 -21.50 9.04 -11.56
C GLY A 55 -22.90 8.89 -11.04
#